data_AF-A0A7S2DZT9-F1
#
_entry.id   AF-A0A7S2DZT9-F1
#
_cell.length_a   1.000
_cell.length_b   1.000
_cell.length_c   1.000
_cell.angle_alpha   90.00
_cell.angle_beta   90.00
_cell.angle_gamma   90.00
#
_symmetry.space_group_name_H-M   'P 1'
#
loop_
_entity.id
_entity.type
_entity.pdbx_description
1 polymer ?
#
loop_
_entity_poly.entity_id
_entity_poly.type
_entity_poly.pdbx_seq_one_letter_code
_entity_poly.pdbx_strand_id
1 'polypeptide(L)'
;HVRYPTAGTSSCAEAQPLYTNYPYGICVAHNGNLVNATELTTLCRGELQRHVNTDSDSELLLNIFATNMVRQQPPMDNDEMVDTVFKAVEAVMDTCKGGYAGIYLINGVGLVGFRDPHGIRPIVF
;
A
#
# COMPACT_ATOMS: atom_id res chain seq x y z
N HIS A 1 10.77 -2.87 9.66
CA HIS A 1 11.34 -2.25 8.45
C HIS A 1 12.60 -1.49 8.86
N VAL A 2 13.69 -1.56 8.10
CA VAL A 2 14.90 -0.74 8.32
C VAL A 2 14.98 0.27 7.19
N ARG A 3 14.98 1.57 7.52
CA ARG A 3 14.89 2.65 6.52
C ARG A 3 16.28 3.14 6.14
N TYR A 4 16.59 3.10 4.86
CA TYR A 4 17.66 3.90 4.28
C TYR A 4 17.09 5.26 3.90
N PRO A 5 17.63 6.40 4.38
CA PRO A 5 17.10 7.72 4.04
C PRO A 5 17.17 7.98 2.53
N THR A 6 16.03 8.29 1.92
CA THR A 6 15.93 8.68 0.51
C THR A 6 15.39 10.11 0.39
N ALA A 7 15.59 10.74 -0.77
CA ALA A 7 15.05 12.06 -1.05
C ALA A 7 13.53 12.08 -0.82
N GLY A 8 13.02 13.14 -0.18
CA GLY A 8 11.60 13.27 0.19
C GLY A 8 11.26 12.73 1.58
N THR A 9 12.20 12.12 2.31
CA THR A 9 11.85 11.47 3.57
C THR A 9 12.85 11.69 4.72
N SER A 10 12.51 12.59 5.63
CA SER A 10 13.38 12.97 6.77
C SER A 10 12.67 12.99 8.12
N SER A 11 11.34 12.81 8.15
CA SER A 11 10.55 12.87 9.38
C SER A 11 10.35 11.48 9.99
N CYS A 12 10.39 11.39 11.33
CA CYS A 12 9.98 10.20 12.08
C CYS A 12 8.53 9.79 11.81
N ALA A 13 7.67 10.72 11.38
CA ALA A 13 6.27 10.44 11.05
C ALA A 13 6.10 9.45 9.89
N GLU A 14 7.14 9.29 9.08
CA GLU A 14 7.17 8.37 7.92
C GLU A 14 7.94 7.09 8.22
N ALA A 15 8.33 6.87 9.48
CA ALA A 15 8.97 5.65 9.89
C ALA A 15 7.99 4.49 9.74
N GLN A 16 8.39 3.51 8.95
CA GLN A 16 7.60 2.32 8.70
C GLN A 16 7.78 1.27 9.81
N PRO A 17 6.79 0.40 10.05
CA PRO A 17 5.57 0.21 9.24
C PRO A 17 4.51 1.29 9.44
N LEU A 18 3.79 1.63 8.37
CA LEU A 18 2.62 2.50 8.44
C LEU A 18 1.37 1.68 8.70
N TYR A 19 0.35 2.30 9.30
CA TYR A 19 -0.89 1.65 9.70
C TYR A 19 -2.11 2.51 9.34
N THR A 20 -3.19 1.85 8.90
CA THR A 20 -4.54 2.43 8.83
C THR A 20 -5.51 1.50 9.55
N ASN A 21 -6.43 2.07 10.32
CA ASN A 21 -7.50 1.32 10.99
C ASN A 21 -8.68 1.00 10.07
N TYR A 22 -8.72 1.57 8.86
CA TYR A 22 -9.82 1.38 7.93
C TYR A 22 -9.35 1.08 6.49
N PRO A 23 -9.84 -0.01 5.87
CA PRO A 23 -10.69 -1.06 6.46
C PRO A 23 -9.86 -2.10 7.24
N TYR A 24 -10.50 -2.84 8.14
CA TYR A 24 -9.99 -4.02 8.87
C TYR A 24 -8.77 -3.85 9.80
N GLY A 25 -7.95 -2.81 9.62
CA GLY A 25 -6.66 -2.67 10.28
C GLY A 25 -5.55 -3.26 9.41
N ILE A 26 -4.81 -2.41 8.70
CA ILE A 26 -3.80 -2.81 7.72
C ILE A 26 -2.48 -2.11 8.05
N CYS A 27 -1.41 -2.89 8.18
CA CYS A 27 -0.04 -2.39 8.30
C CYS A 27 0.74 -2.66 7.02
N VAL A 28 1.62 -1.75 6.61
CA VAL A 28 2.52 -1.94 5.46
C VAL A 28 3.98 -1.68 5.82
N ALA A 29 4.86 -2.52 5.29
CA ALA A 29 6.27 -2.23 5.09
C ALA A 29 6.60 -2.31 3.59
N HIS A 30 7.34 -1.35 3.08
CA HIS A 30 7.59 -1.12 1.67
C HIS A 30 9.05 -0.72 1.44
N ASN A 31 9.69 -1.37 0.47
CA ASN A 31 10.98 -0.99 -0.08
C ASN A 31 10.82 -0.58 -1.53
N GLY A 32 11.09 0.68 -1.86
CA GLY A 32 10.89 1.17 -3.22
C GLY A 32 10.64 2.66 -3.32
N ASN A 33 10.23 3.08 -4.50
CA ASN A 33 9.84 4.45 -4.79
C ASN A 33 8.74 4.49 -5.87
N LEU A 34 7.78 5.41 -5.74
CA LEU A 34 6.76 5.67 -6.76
C LEU A 34 7.15 6.88 -7.61
N VAL A 35 7.15 6.72 -8.93
CA VAL A 35 7.50 7.80 -9.86
C VAL A 35 6.33 8.76 -10.09
N ASN A 36 5.10 8.32 -9.84
CA ASN A 36 3.88 9.12 -9.98
C ASN A 36 3.28 9.58 -8.65
N ALA A 37 4.10 9.70 -7.58
CA ALA A 37 3.63 10.04 -6.24
C ALA A 37 2.75 11.31 -6.19
N THR A 38 3.11 12.38 -6.92
CA THR A 38 2.31 13.62 -6.97
C THR A 38 0.90 13.41 -7.54
N GLU A 39 0.77 12.59 -8.58
CA GLU A 39 -0.52 12.23 -9.18
C GLU A 39 -1.36 11.44 -8.16
N LEU A 40 -0.73 10.47 -7.49
CA LEU A 40 -1.38 9.61 -6.50
C LEU A 40 -1.83 10.39 -5.25
N THR A 41 -1.05 11.37 -4.79
CA THR A 41 -1.45 12.27 -3.70
C THR A 41 -2.70 13.06 -4.08
N THR A 42 -2.77 13.55 -5.31
CA THR A 42 -3.93 14.28 -5.83
C THR A 42 -5.16 13.37 -5.92
N LEU A 43 -4.99 12.16 -6.45
CA LEU A 43 -6.03 11.12 -6.49
C LEU A 43 -6.56 10.79 -5.09
N CYS A 44 -5.65 10.56 -4.13
CA CYS A 44 -6.02 10.23 -2.76
C CYS A 44 -6.83 11.34 -2.09
N ARG A 45 -6.38 12.59 -2.19
CA ARG A 45 -7.04 13.75 -1.55
C ARG A 45 -8.36 14.14 -2.22
N GLY A 46 -8.44 14.02 -3.54
CA GLY A 46 -9.62 14.39 -4.33
C GLY A 46 -10.66 13.29 -4.40
N GLU A 47 -10.39 12.27 -5.22
CA GLU A 47 -11.38 11.24 -5.55
C GLU A 47 -11.57 10.20 -4.44
N LEU A 48 -10.49 9.82 -3.76
CA LEU A 48 -10.56 8.77 -2.73
C LEU A 48 -10.90 9.31 -1.34
N GLN A 49 -10.92 10.65 -1.18
CA GLN A 49 -11.16 11.34 0.09
C GLN A 49 -10.30 10.80 1.25
N ARG A 50 -9.07 10.38 0.94
CA ARG A 50 -8.07 9.86 1.87
C ARG A 50 -7.11 10.98 2.23
N HIS A 51 -7.01 11.28 3.52
CA HIS A 51 -6.04 12.24 4.00
C HIS A 51 -4.65 11.60 3.99
N VAL A 52 -3.72 12.22 3.28
CA VAL A 52 -2.31 11.80 3.20
C VAL A 52 -1.51 12.78 4.05
N ASN A 53 -0.97 12.27 5.16
CA ASN A 53 -0.31 13.04 6.22
C ASN A 53 1.16 13.31 5.93
N THR A 54 1.78 12.50 5.07
CA THR A 54 3.20 12.49 4.80
C THR A 54 3.52 12.49 3.31
N ASP A 55 4.78 12.70 2.95
CA ASP A 55 5.24 12.58 1.56
C ASP A 55 5.76 11.15 1.27
N SER A 56 5.38 10.17 2.11
CA SER A 56 5.82 8.79 1.98
C SER A 56 5.05 8.03 0.90
N ASP A 57 5.78 7.47 -0.07
CA ASP A 57 5.27 6.48 -1.03
C ASP A 57 4.55 5.31 -0.36
N SER A 58 4.98 4.96 0.85
CA SER A 58 4.39 3.85 1.62
C SER A 58 2.97 4.20 2.08
N GLU A 59 2.69 5.47 2.38
CA GLU A 59 1.35 5.93 2.74
C GLU A 59 0.43 5.92 1.52
N LEU A 60 0.94 6.31 0.35
CA LEU A 60 0.19 6.24 -0.90
C LEU A 60 -0.17 4.79 -1.27
N LEU A 61 0.82 3.89 -1.23
CA LEU A 61 0.62 2.45 -1.42
C LEU A 61 -0.43 1.88 -0.44
N LEU A 62 -0.35 2.26 0.84
CA LEU A 62 -1.31 1.84 1.85
C LEU A 62 -2.74 2.33 1.52
N ASN A 63 -2.88 3.61 1.19
CA ASN A 63 -4.18 4.22 0.94
C ASN A 63 -4.85 3.68 -0.33
N ILE A 64 -4.08 3.43 -1.39
CA ILE A 64 -4.60 2.84 -2.64
C ILE A 64 -5.03 1.39 -2.40
N PHE A 65 -4.20 0.59 -1.73
CA PHE A 65 -4.56 -0.79 -1.35
C PHE A 65 -5.85 -0.81 -0.51
N ALA A 66 -5.87 -0.05 0.58
CA ALA A 66 -7.02 0.04 1.49
C ALA A 66 -8.28 0.57 0.80
N THR A 67 -8.17 1.41 -0.23
CA THR A 67 -9.34 1.91 -0.97
C THR A 67 -9.95 0.81 -1.82
N ASN A 68 -9.11 0.03 -2.50
CA ASN A 68 -9.58 -1.08 -3.32
C ASN A 68 -10.17 -2.21 -2.46
N MET A 69 -9.63 -2.45 -1.26
CA MET A 69 -10.27 -3.33 -0.27
C MET A 69 -11.70 -2.88 0.08
N VAL A 70 -11.95 -1.58 0.25
CA VAL A 70 -13.32 -1.07 0.55
C VAL A 70 -14.25 -1.22 -0.66
N ARG A 71 -13.78 -0.90 -1.87
CA ARG A 71 -14.60 -0.90 -3.10
C ARG A 71 -15.15 -2.28 -3.44
N GLN A 72 -14.41 -3.34 -3.13
CA GLN A 72 -14.82 -4.72 -3.40
C GLN A 72 -15.90 -5.23 -2.43
N GLN A 73 -16.24 -4.48 -1.36
CA GLN A 73 -17.19 -4.88 -0.32
C GLN A 73 -16.94 -6.33 0.15
N PRO A 74 -15.77 -6.62 0.76
CA PRO A 74 -15.33 -7.98 0.98
C PRO A 74 -16.36 -8.74 1.85
N PRO A 75 -16.77 -9.93 1.43
CA PRO A 75 -17.69 -10.77 2.19
C PRO A 75 -17.08 -11.24 3.53
N MET A 76 -17.93 -11.77 4.42
CA MET A 76 -17.51 -12.34 5.71
C MET A 76 -16.81 -13.70 5.56
N ASP A 77 -16.79 -14.30 4.36
CA ASP A 77 -16.13 -15.57 4.07
C ASP A 77 -14.64 -15.37 3.77
N ASN A 78 -13.81 -16.30 4.23
CA ASN A 78 -12.35 -16.24 4.10
C ASN A 78 -11.88 -16.42 2.65
N ASP A 79 -12.53 -17.27 1.85
CA ASP A 79 -12.11 -17.52 0.46
C ASP A 79 -12.35 -16.27 -0.41
N GLU A 80 -13.48 -15.60 -0.25
CA GLU A 80 -13.80 -14.35 -0.97
C GLU A 80 -12.92 -13.17 -0.51
N MET A 81 -12.45 -13.20 0.74
CA MET A 81 -11.48 -12.23 1.25
C MET A 81 -10.13 -12.34 0.53
N VAL A 82 -9.65 -13.56 0.26
CA VAL A 82 -8.39 -13.78 -0.46
C VAL A 82 -8.46 -13.19 -1.88
N ASP A 83 -9.55 -13.43 -2.60
CA ASP A 83 -9.78 -12.85 -3.92
C ASP A 83 -9.83 -11.32 -3.86
N THR A 84 -10.44 -10.76 -2.82
CA THR A 84 -10.50 -9.32 -2.61
C THR A 84 -9.12 -8.71 -2.38
N VAL A 85 -8.28 -9.39 -1.60
CA VAL A 85 -6.88 -9.01 -1.38
C VAL A 85 -6.11 -9.01 -2.70
N PHE A 86 -6.22 -10.06 -3.51
CA PHE A 86 -5.52 -10.12 -4.80
C PHE A 86 -5.98 -9.02 -5.76
N LYS A 87 -7.29 -8.75 -5.86
CA LYS A 87 -7.80 -7.61 -6.64
C LYS A 87 -7.29 -6.26 -6.14
N ALA A 88 -7.14 -6.09 -4.83
CA ALA A 88 -6.56 -4.88 -4.26
C ALA A 88 -5.06 -4.75 -4.60
N VAL A 89 -4.32 -5.86 -4.62
CA VAL A 89 -2.92 -5.89 -5.09
C VAL A 89 -2.83 -5.55 -6.58
N GLU A 90 -3.68 -6.13 -7.43
CA GLU A 90 -3.74 -5.82 -8.87
C GLU A 90 -4.00 -4.33 -9.12
N ALA A 91 -4.98 -3.75 -8.41
CA ALA A 91 -5.27 -2.32 -8.52
C ALA A 91 -4.09 -1.43 -8.09
N VAL A 92 -3.31 -1.86 -7.08
CA VAL A 92 -2.05 -1.19 -6.73
C VAL A 92 -1.05 -1.30 -7.88
N MET A 93 -0.89 -2.49 -8.47
CA MET A 93 0.01 -2.71 -9.60
C MET A 93 -0.33 -1.87 -10.83
N ASP A 94 -1.63 -1.68 -11.10
CA ASP A 94 -2.12 -0.89 -12.24
C ASP A 94 -1.97 0.63 -12.02
N THR A 95 -2.19 1.08 -10.78
CA THR A 95 -2.23 2.52 -10.46
C THR A 95 -0.85 3.09 -10.11
N CYS A 96 -0.04 2.32 -9.37
CA CYS A 96 1.24 2.76 -8.83
C CYS A 96 2.37 2.44 -9.81
N LYS A 97 3.06 3.48 -10.28
CA LYS A 97 4.21 3.36 -11.19
C LYS A 97 5.50 3.51 -10.41
N GLY A 98 6.46 2.63 -10.65
CA GLY A 98 7.78 2.68 -10.00
C GLY A 98 8.31 1.29 -9.72
N GLY A 99 9.25 1.20 -8.77
CA GLY A 99 9.80 -0.07 -8.32
C GLY A 99 9.59 -0.21 -6.82
N TYR A 100 8.86 -1.25 -6.41
CA TYR A 100 8.42 -1.45 -5.04
C TYR A 100 8.25 -2.92 -4.69
N ALA A 101 8.59 -3.26 -3.44
CA ALA A 101 8.22 -4.51 -2.80
C ALA A 101 7.49 -4.18 -1.51
N GLY A 102 6.29 -4.73 -1.33
CA GLY A 102 5.40 -4.45 -0.21
C GLY A 102 5.06 -5.71 0.56
N ILE A 103 5.10 -5.62 1.89
CA ILE A 103 4.58 -6.61 2.83
C ILE A 103 3.46 -5.96 3.63
N TYR A 104 2.28 -6.57 3.59
CA TYR A 104 1.07 -6.09 4.24
C TYR A 104 0.61 -7.10 5.27
N LEU A 105 0.28 -6.63 6.48
CA LEU A 105 -0.41 -7.42 7.49
C LEU A 105 -1.83 -6.88 7.61
N ILE A 106 -2.80 -7.75 7.35
CA ILE A 106 -4.23 -7.43 7.36
C ILE A 106 -4.85 -8.19 8.54
N ASN A 107 -5.37 -7.44 9.52
CA ASN A 107 -5.95 -8.02 10.71
C ASN A 107 -7.15 -8.92 10.38
N GLY A 108 -7.19 -10.12 10.97
CA GLY A 108 -8.21 -11.14 10.69
C GLY A 108 -8.05 -11.88 9.36
N VAL A 109 -7.05 -11.54 8.53
CA VAL A 109 -6.84 -12.16 7.21
C VAL A 109 -5.47 -12.83 7.12
N GLY A 110 -4.38 -12.08 7.28
CA GLY A 110 -3.03 -12.64 7.18
C GLY A 110 -1.98 -11.69 6.61
N LEU A 111 -0.87 -12.28 6.16
CA LEU A 111 0.28 -11.58 5.58
C LEU A 111 0.25 -11.71 4.05
N VAL A 112 0.44 -10.59 3.35
CA VAL A 112 0.47 -10.51 1.89
C VAL A 112 1.77 -9.87 1.46
N GLY A 113 2.49 -10.50 0.56
CA GLY A 113 3.72 -9.95 -0.04
C GLY A 113 3.56 -9.83 -1.55
N PHE A 114 3.94 -8.68 -2.11
CA PHE A 114 3.94 -8.48 -3.56
C PHE A 114 5.08 -7.57 -4.01
N ARG A 115 5.35 -7.59 -5.31
CA ARG A 115 6.37 -6.80 -6.00
C ARG A 115 5.78 -6.06 -7.18
N ASP A 116 6.44 -4.99 -7.60
CA ASP A 116 6.11 -4.29 -8.84
C ASP A 116 6.13 -5.24 -10.05
N PRO A 117 5.32 -4.98 -11.09
CA PRO A 117 5.21 -5.85 -12.27
C PRO A 117 6.54 -6.13 -12.98
N HIS A 118 7.52 -5.24 -12.84
CA HIS A 118 8.83 -5.35 -13.46
C HIS A 118 9.87 -6.07 -12.60
N GLY A 119 9.56 -6.36 -11.33
CA GLY A 119 10.46 -7.02 -10.39
C GLY A 119 11.71 -6.23 -10.06
N ILE A 120 11.60 -4.91 -9.98
CA ILE A 120 12.75 -4.01 -9.75
C ILE A 120 13.30 -4.20 -8.33
N ARG A 121 12.42 -4.37 -7.33
CA ARG A 121 12.81 -4.54 -5.93
C ARG A 121 12.78 -6.02 -5.51
N PRO A 122 13.80 -6.50 -4.77
CA PRO A 122 13.86 -7.89 -4.37
C PRO A 122 12.85 -8.22 -3.27
N ILE A 123 12.25 -9.40 -3.37
CA ILE A 123 11.44 -10.06 -2.34
C ILE A 123 11.62 -11.56 -2.51
N VAL A 124 11.74 -12.32 -1.41
CA VAL A 124 11.98 -13.77 -1.41
C VAL A 124 11.02 -14.46 -0.44
N PHE A 125 10.67 -15.72 -0.72
CA PHE A 125 9.77 -16.57 0.07
C PHE A 125 10.42 -17.91 0.40
#